data_AF-A0A1B2ACV5-F1
#
_entry.id   AF-A0A1B2ACV5-F1
#
_cell.length_a   1.000
_cell.length_b   1.000
_cell.length_c   1.000
_cell.angle_alpha   90.00
_cell.angle_beta   90.00
_cell.angle_gamma   90.00
#
_symmetry.space_group_name_H-M   'P 1'
#
loop_
_entity.id
_entity.type
_entity.pdbx_description
1 polymer ?
#
loop_
_entity_poly.entity_id
_entity_poly.type
_entity_poly.pdbx_seq_one_letter_code
_entity_poly.pdbx_strand_id
1 'polypeptide(L)'
;MSLLAATFLASAPVVRPPEPVVQHYRASMSPSCSEWTQANKGEGPDPEIAKLIYTGWVRGYLSGLNVFGPYQTRDIIGGRAPSSYSSIVDEYCARHADRIVADAMDSVASALSGEPAIPVAREKFTGKRKAVVNWASTCADWQQPNKIARMGDRIVLHGYLTAHNRFGPDTDGDATGRVTGDVVEGFVDRWCEGHREALLFLAVEPLVEFMRTERAAGRLPPNGRYSTDVVSDR
;
A
#
# COMPACT_ATOMS: atom_id res chain seq x y z
N MET A 1 71.49 0.69 -14.85
CA MET A 1 70.42 1.69 -15.07
C MET A 1 69.11 0.94 -15.11
N SER A 2 68.36 0.93 -14.01
CA SER A 2 67.03 0.28 -13.93
C SER A 2 65.96 1.35 -14.07
N LEU A 3 65.14 1.26 -15.13
CA LEU A 3 63.95 2.08 -15.28
C LEU A 3 62.82 1.52 -14.40
N LEU A 4 62.38 2.31 -13.42
CA LEU A 4 61.12 2.10 -12.72
C LEU A 4 59.98 2.61 -13.61
N ALA A 5 59.15 1.70 -14.11
CA ALA A 5 57.89 2.04 -14.77
C ALA A 5 56.82 2.27 -13.69
N ALA A 6 56.35 3.51 -13.56
CA ALA A 6 55.23 3.86 -12.70
C ALA A 6 53.91 3.57 -13.42
N THR A 7 53.20 2.54 -13.00
CA THR A 7 51.85 2.22 -13.48
C THR A 7 50.84 3.14 -12.77
N PHE A 8 50.29 4.11 -13.50
CA PHE A 8 49.14 4.88 -13.02
C PHE A 8 47.87 4.03 -13.14
N LEU A 9 47.34 3.57 -12.01
CA LEU A 9 46.00 3.01 -11.91
C LEU A 9 45.01 4.18 -12.02
N ALA A 10 44.45 4.38 -13.21
CA ALA A 10 43.32 5.29 -13.41
C ALA A 10 42.13 4.75 -12.62
N SER A 11 41.78 5.41 -11.52
CA SER A 11 40.57 5.11 -10.77
C SER A 11 39.37 5.30 -11.69
N ALA A 12 38.61 4.23 -11.96
CA ALA A 12 37.36 4.35 -12.70
C ALA A 12 36.46 5.36 -11.98
N PRO A 13 35.79 6.27 -12.73
CA PRO A 13 34.88 7.22 -12.11
C PRO A 13 33.83 6.45 -11.31
N VAL A 14 33.65 6.83 -10.04
CA VAL A 14 32.60 6.28 -9.19
C VAL A 14 31.26 6.63 -9.84
N VAL A 15 30.66 5.66 -10.54
CA VAL A 15 29.29 5.80 -11.05
C VAL A 15 28.38 5.83 -9.84
N ARG A 16 27.94 7.03 -9.45
CA ARG A 16 26.91 7.15 -8.42
C ARG A 16 25.66 6.48 -8.96
N PRO A 17 25.03 5.55 -8.23
CA PRO A 17 23.73 5.06 -8.61
C PRO A 17 22.79 6.26 -8.78
N PRO A 18 21.89 6.24 -9.78
CA PRO A 18 20.94 7.33 -9.98
C PRO A 18 20.21 7.59 -8.66
N GLU A 19 20.04 8.87 -8.32
CA GLU A 19 19.23 9.24 -7.17
C GLU A 19 17.83 8.63 -7.34
N PRO A 20 17.30 7.95 -6.32
CA PRO A 20 15.99 7.34 -6.41
C PRO A 20 14.95 8.43 -6.70
N VAL A 21 14.20 8.27 -7.79
CA VAL A 21 13.08 9.16 -8.11
C VAL A 21 12.08 9.09 -6.96
N VAL A 22 11.85 10.23 -6.31
CA VAL A 22 10.86 10.35 -5.24
C VAL A 22 9.47 10.28 -5.88
N GLN A 23 8.84 9.11 -5.79
CA GLN A 23 7.48 8.93 -6.28
C GLN A 23 6.50 9.34 -5.16
N HIS A 24 5.82 10.46 -5.34
CA HIS A 24 4.71 10.84 -4.49
C HIS A 24 3.53 9.91 -4.75
N TYR A 25 2.89 9.42 -3.69
CA TYR A 25 1.69 8.59 -3.79
C TYR A 25 0.73 8.90 -2.64
N ARG A 26 -0.55 8.63 -2.87
CA ARG A 26 -1.61 8.80 -1.88
C ARG A 26 -1.74 7.55 -1.02
N ALA A 27 -1.53 7.74 0.28
CA ALA A 27 -1.73 6.74 1.33
C ALA A 27 -3.20 6.69 1.78
N SER A 28 -4.04 6.08 0.94
CA SER A 28 -5.49 6.03 1.15
C SER A 28 -5.85 5.45 2.51
N MET A 29 -6.51 6.27 3.35
CA MET A 29 -6.91 5.94 4.72
C MET A 29 -5.81 5.31 5.60
N SER A 30 -4.53 5.64 5.33
CA SER A 30 -3.47 5.25 6.27
C SER A 30 -3.70 5.96 7.60
N PRO A 31 -3.63 5.24 8.73
CA PRO A 31 -3.62 5.91 10.03
C PRO A 31 -2.37 6.76 10.21
N SER A 32 -2.48 7.79 11.03
CA SER A 32 -1.31 8.49 11.57
C SER A 32 -0.57 7.60 12.56
N CYS A 33 0.71 7.88 12.75
CA CYS A 33 1.51 7.19 13.76
C CYS A 33 1.04 7.47 15.19
N SER A 34 0.50 8.67 15.46
CA SER A 34 -0.14 8.97 16.74
C SER A 34 -1.36 8.09 17.00
N GLU A 35 -2.27 7.97 16.03
CA GLU A 35 -3.47 7.13 16.16
C GLU A 35 -3.12 5.65 16.35
N TRP A 36 -2.15 5.14 15.56
CA TRP A 36 -1.62 3.79 15.71
C TRP A 36 -1.10 3.55 17.14
N THR A 37 -0.28 4.47 17.64
CA THR A 37 0.32 4.38 18.97
C THR A 37 -0.73 4.41 20.08
N GLN A 38 -1.72 5.29 19.98
CA GLN A 38 -2.82 5.37 20.95
C GLN A 38 -3.63 4.06 20.97
N ALA A 39 -4.04 3.57 19.81
CA ALA A 39 -4.79 2.32 19.70
C ALA A 39 -4.03 1.13 20.32
N ASN A 40 -2.71 1.03 20.09
CA ASN A 40 -1.90 -0.05 20.67
C ASN A 40 -1.67 0.06 22.18
N LYS A 41 -1.80 1.25 22.75
CA LYS A 41 -1.78 1.48 24.21
C LYS A 41 -3.14 1.26 24.88
N GLY A 42 -4.19 0.99 24.11
CA GLY A 42 -5.55 0.93 24.66
C GLY A 42 -6.13 2.32 24.95
N GLU A 43 -5.61 3.36 24.29
CA GLU A 43 -6.03 4.75 24.48
C GLU A 43 -6.99 5.19 23.36
N GLY A 44 -7.87 6.16 23.66
CA GLY A 44 -8.83 6.72 22.71
C GLY A 44 -10.20 6.03 22.71
N PRO A 45 -11.12 6.46 21.83
CA PRO A 45 -12.42 5.83 21.68
C PRO A 45 -12.27 4.46 20.99
N ASP A 46 -12.82 3.41 21.60
CA ASP A 46 -12.85 2.04 21.09
C ASP A 46 -11.48 1.53 20.57
N PRO A 47 -10.43 1.50 21.41
CA PRO A 47 -9.07 1.20 20.99
C PRO A 47 -8.92 -0.18 20.33
N GLU A 48 -9.73 -1.16 20.74
CA GLU A 48 -9.75 -2.49 20.12
C GLU A 48 -10.25 -2.46 18.67
N ILE A 49 -11.26 -1.62 18.37
CA ILE A 49 -11.77 -1.43 17.01
C ILE A 49 -10.72 -0.69 16.18
N ALA A 50 -10.14 0.38 16.71
CA ALA A 50 -9.08 1.12 16.04
C ALA A 50 -7.88 0.23 15.69
N LYS A 51 -7.43 -0.60 16.65
CA LYS A 51 -6.34 -1.57 16.45
C LYS A 51 -6.67 -2.59 15.37
N LEU A 52 -7.89 -3.12 15.35
CA LEU A 52 -8.36 -4.03 14.30
C LEU A 52 -8.31 -3.36 12.92
N ILE A 53 -8.85 -2.15 12.81
CA ILE A 53 -8.84 -1.31 11.59
C ILE A 53 -7.41 -1.11 11.11
N TYR A 54 -6.53 -0.57 11.96
CA TYR A 54 -5.17 -0.22 11.55
C TYR A 54 -4.33 -1.45 11.20
N THR A 55 -4.49 -2.54 11.93
CA THR A 55 -3.85 -3.82 11.57
C THR A 55 -4.39 -4.37 10.24
N GLY A 56 -5.69 -4.22 10.00
CA GLY A 56 -6.32 -4.55 8.71
C GLY A 56 -5.73 -3.73 7.55
N TRP A 57 -5.49 -2.43 7.76
CA TRP A 57 -4.85 -1.57 6.77
C TRP A 57 -3.45 -2.07 6.40
N VAL A 58 -2.62 -2.36 7.42
CA VAL A 58 -1.26 -2.89 7.23
C VAL A 58 -1.29 -4.21 6.46
N ARG A 59 -2.22 -5.12 6.79
CA ARG A 59 -2.40 -6.39 6.06
C ARG A 59 -2.82 -6.17 4.61
N GLY A 60 -3.72 -5.22 4.37
CA GLY A 60 -4.13 -4.82 3.02
C GLY A 60 -2.94 -4.31 2.20
N TYR A 61 -2.11 -3.43 2.79
CA TYR A 61 -0.91 -2.91 2.15
C TYR A 61 0.10 -4.03 1.82
N LEU A 62 0.41 -4.90 2.79
CA LEU A 62 1.34 -6.02 2.58
C LEU A 62 0.83 -7.01 1.53
N SER A 63 -0.47 -7.23 1.47
CA SER A 63 -1.08 -8.03 0.40
C SER A 63 -0.95 -7.32 -0.95
N GLY A 64 -1.18 -6.01 -0.98
CA GLY A 64 -0.95 -5.19 -2.17
C GLY A 64 0.51 -5.18 -2.64
N LEU A 65 1.49 -5.32 -1.75
CA LEU A 65 2.89 -5.54 -2.14
C LEU A 65 3.10 -6.86 -2.89
N ASN A 66 2.39 -7.92 -2.51
CA ASN A 66 2.45 -9.22 -3.20
C ASN A 66 1.67 -9.20 -4.54
N VAL A 67 0.77 -8.24 -4.74
CA VAL A 67 -0.04 -8.12 -5.97
C VAL A 67 0.54 -7.09 -6.94
N PHE A 68 0.89 -5.90 -6.46
CA PHE A 68 1.33 -4.76 -7.28
C PHE A 68 2.80 -4.41 -7.06
N GLY A 69 3.32 -4.67 -5.86
CA GLY A 69 4.68 -4.32 -5.44
C GLY A 69 5.79 -5.18 -6.02
N PRO A 70 7.06 -4.98 -5.60
CA PRO A 70 8.21 -5.74 -6.10
C PRO A 70 8.24 -7.21 -5.66
N TYR A 71 7.30 -7.65 -4.81
CA TYR A 71 7.27 -9.01 -4.25
C TYR A 71 6.21 -9.89 -4.90
N GLN A 72 5.88 -9.63 -6.18
CA GLN A 72 4.78 -10.24 -6.95
C GLN A 72 4.70 -11.77 -6.96
N THR A 73 5.81 -12.44 -6.67
CA THR A 73 5.97 -13.90 -6.71
C THR A 73 6.23 -14.51 -5.34
N ARG A 74 6.21 -13.70 -4.27
CA ARG A 74 6.59 -14.12 -2.92
C ARG A 74 5.43 -13.83 -1.95
N ASP A 75 5.35 -14.66 -0.92
CA ASP A 75 4.65 -14.28 0.29
C ASP A 75 5.60 -13.46 1.15
N ILE A 76 5.49 -12.13 1.12
CA ILE A 76 6.37 -11.27 1.91
C ILE A 76 6.21 -11.51 3.42
N ILE A 77 5.01 -11.90 3.88
CA ILE A 77 4.78 -12.21 5.30
C ILE A 77 5.41 -13.56 5.62
N GLY A 78 5.29 -14.53 4.72
CA GLY A 78 5.92 -15.85 4.83
C GLY A 78 5.41 -16.64 6.03
N GLY A 79 4.12 -16.52 6.34
CA GLY A 79 3.50 -17.14 7.52
C GLY A 79 3.90 -16.53 8.88
N ARG A 80 4.64 -15.42 8.91
CA ARG A 80 4.98 -14.72 10.16
C ARG A 80 3.75 -14.22 10.90
N ALA A 81 3.85 -14.19 12.22
CA ALA A 81 2.78 -13.71 13.08
C ALA A 81 2.54 -12.20 12.88
N PRO A 82 1.31 -11.70 13.12
CA PRO A 82 0.99 -10.29 13.02
C PRO A 82 1.90 -9.37 13.84
N SER A 83 2.30 -9.84 15.03
CA SER A 83 3.22 -9.13 15.90
C SER A 83 4.58 -8.83 15.26
N SER A 84 5.03 -9.65 14.30
CA SER A 84 6.34 -9.48 13.65
C SER A 84 6.43 -8.22 12.79
N TYR A 85 5.34 -7.82 12.13
CA TYR A 85 5.31 -6.58 11.35
C TYR A 85 4.74 -5.42 12.16
N SER A 86 3.81 -5.67 13.09
CA SER A 86 3.28 -4.62 13.97
C SER A 86 4.37 -3.99 14.84
N SER A 87 5.33 -4.75 15.36
CA SER A 87 6.43 -4.21 16.17
C SER A 87 7.32 -3.24 15.40
N ILE A 88 7.51 -3.46 14.10
CA ILE A 88 8.29 -2.57 13.23
C ILE A 88 7.54 -1.25 13.02
N VAL A 89 6.22 -1.33 12.83
CA VAL A 89 5.36 -0.14 12.76
C VAL A 89 5.38 0.61 14.10
N ASP A 90 5.29 -0.11 15.23
CA ASP A 90 5.40 0.48 16.58
C ASP A 90 6.72 1.24 16.76
N GLU A 91 7.84 0.61 16.39
CA GLU A 91 9.17 1.20 16.52
C GLU A 91 9.34 2.45 15.65
N TYR A 92 8.83 2.40 14.41
CA TYR A 92 8.81 3.55 13.52
C TYR A 92 7.95 4.68 14.11
N CYS A 93 6.70 4.38 14.47
CA CYS A 93 5.76 5.39 14.94
C CYS A 93 6.12 5.99 16.29
N ALA A 94 6.85 5.26 17.15
CA ALA A 94 7.40 5.81 18.39
C ALA A 94 8.41 6.95 18.15
N ARG A 95 9.08 6.98 17.00
CA ARG A 95 10.05 8.03 16.61
C ARG A 95 9.46 9.11 15.71
N HIS A 96 8.30 8.83 15.12
CA HIS A 96 7.74 9.60 14.02
C HIS A 96 6.24 9.84 14.23
N ALA A 97 5.86 10.37 15.40
CA ALA A 97 4.46 10.53 15.79
C ALA A 97 3.63 11.44 14.86
N ASP A 98 4.30 12.36 14.16
CA ASP A 98 3.75 13.30 13.18
C ASP A 98 3.63 12.71 11.76
N ARG A 99 4.10 11.47 11.55
CA ARG A 99 4.08 10.77 10.27
C ARG A 99 2.89 9.82 10.17
N ILE A 100 2.76 9.15 9.02
CA ILE A 100 1.74 8.14 8.75
C ILE A 100 2.31 6.73 8.73
N VAL A 101 1.49 5.73 9.05
CA VAL A 101 1.88 4.32 9.04
C VAL A 101 2.36 3.86 7.66
N ALA A 102 1.84 4.42 6.56
CA ALA A 102 2.30 4.11 5.22
C ALA A 102 3.81 4.35 5.01
N ASP A 103 4.42 5.29 5.73
CA ASP A 103 5.85 5.57 5.65
C ASP A 103 6.68 4.48 6.34
N ALA A 104 6.13 3.87 7.39
CA ALA A 104 6.75 2.73 8.09
C ALA A 104 6.85 1.48 7.20
N MET A 105 6.01 1.37 6.17
CA MET A 105 5.86 0.15 5.39
C MET A 105 7.11 -0.22 4.58
N ASP A 106 8.01 0.72 4.31
CA ASP A 106 9.30 0.43 3.70
C ASP A 106 10.23 -0.35 4.62
N SER A 107 10.27 0.06 5.89
CA SER A 107 11.00 -0.66 6.93
C SER A 107 10.39 -2.04 7.14
N VAL A 108 9.06 -2.14 7.17
CA VAL A 108 8.35 -3.42 7.28
C VAL A 108 8.71 -4.32 6.09
N ALA A 109 8.56 -3.83 4.86
CA ALA A 109 8.82 -4.63 3.65
C ALA A 109 10.28 -5.08 3.56
N SER A 110 11.23 -4.22 3.92
CA SER A 110 12.66 -4.55 3.93
C SER A 110 12.98 -5.62 4.98
N ALA A 111 12.44 -5.47 6.19
CA ALA A 111 12.65 -6.45 7.27
C ALA A 111 12.01 -7.81 6.97
N LEU A 112 10.82 -7.81 6.36
CA LEU A 112 10.09 -9.04 6.03
C LEU A 112 10.69 -9.78 4.84
N SER A 113 11.17 -9.07 3.82
CA SER A 113 11.75 -9.70 2.64
C SER A 113 13.18 -10.21 2.86
N GLY A 114 13.90 -9.65 3.83
CA GLY A 114 15.32 -9.97 4.06
C GLY A 114 16.26 -9.49 2.95
N GLU A 115 15.73 -8.75 1.97
CA GLU A 115 16.45 -8.25 0.80
C GLU A 115 16.07 -6.77 0.56
N PRO A 116 16.95 -5.96 -0.06
CA PRO A 116 16.54 -4.65 -0.56
C PRO A 116 15.41 -4.82 -1.58
N ALA A 117 14.41 -3.94 -1.57
CA ALA A 117 13.36 -3.93 -2.57
C ALA A 117 13.98 -3.77 -3.97
N ILE A 118 14.07 -4.86 -4.75
CA ILE A 118 14.55 -4.81 -6.12
C ILE A 118 13.44 -4.16 -6.96
N PRO A 119 13.73 -3.11 -7.74
CA PRO A 119 12.76 -2.56 -8.69
C PRO A 119 12.49 -3.62 -9.75
N VAL A 120 11.49 -4.46 -9.54
CA VAL A 120 11.02 -5.38 -10.57
C VAL A 120 10.30 -4.54 -11.62
N ALA A 121 10.49 -4.87 -12.90
CA ALA A 121 9.68 -4.29 -13.96
C ALA A 121 8.20 -4.40 -13.56
N ARG A 122 7.47 -3.29 -13.65
CA ARG A 122 6.05 -3.20 -13.28
C ARG A 122 5.23 -4.13 -14.17
N GLU A 123 5.19 -5.41 -13.85
CA GLU A 123 4.36 -6.36 -14.55
C GLU A 123 2.91 -6.13 -14.13
N LYS A 124 2.06 -5.93 -15.14
CA LYS A 124 0.62 -5.82 -14.94
C LYS A 124 0.14 -7.11 -14.28
N PHE A 125 -0.60 -6.97 -13.18
CA PHE A 125 -1.26 -8.12 -12.60
C PHE A 125 -2.23 -8.70 -13.64
N THR A 126 -2.12 -10.00 -13.89
CA THR A 126 -3.13 -10.71 -14.67
C THR A 126 -3.83 -11.62 -13.69
N GLY A 127 -5.16 -11.75 -13.76
CA GLY A 127 -5.92 -12.67 -12.89
C GLY A 127 -5.50 -14.16 -13.00
N LYS A 128 -4.57 -14.48 -13.92
CA LYS A 128 -3.92 -15.78 -14.05
C LYS A 128 -2.69 -15.95 -13.15
N ARG A 129 -2.19 -14.87 -12.54
CA ARG A 129 -1.03 -14.89 -11.65
C ARG A 129 -1.46 -15.30 -10.25
N LYS A 130 -0.74 -16.26 -9.66
CA LYS A 130 -0.89 -16.60 -8.25
C LYS A 130 -0.22 -15.49 -7.42
N ALA A 131 -1.00 -14.74 -6.67
CA ALA A 131 -0.50 -13.83 -5.64
C ALA A 131 -0.95 -14.34 -4.28
N VAL A 132 -0.07 -14.23 -3.28
CA VAL A 132 -0.42 -14.55 -1.90
C VAL A 132 -1.00 -13.30 -1.25
N VAL A 133 -2.22 -13.41 -0.76
CA VAL A 133 -2.92 -12.33 -0.05
C VAL A 133 -2.96 -12.66 1.45
N ASN A 134 -2.63 -11.67 2.28
CA ASN A 134 -2.57 -11.79 3.74
C ASN A 134 -3.92 -11.47 4.40
N TRP A 135 -4.83 -10.90 3.62
CA TRP A 135 -6.25 -10.78 3.95
C TRP A 135 -7.06 -10.97 2.68
N ALA A 136 -7.98 -11.92 2.72
CA ALA A 136 -8.86 -12.26 1.61
C ALA A 136 -10.30 -12.23 2.12
N SER A 137 -11.08 -11.30 1.59
CA SER A 137 -12.53 -11.30 1.70
C SER A 137 -13.09 -11.48 0.31
N THR A 138 -14.20 -12.22 0.19
CA THR A 138 -14.92 -12.33 -1.08
C THR A 138 -15.91 -11.17 -1.23
N CYS A 139 -16.41 -10.97 -2.45
CA CYS A 139 -17.53 -10.07 -2.69
C CYS A 139 -18.81 -10.50 -1.94
N ALA A 140 -18.99 -11.80 -1.70
CA ALA A 140 -20.08 -12.30 -0.88
C ALA A 140 -19.92 -11.84 0.59
N ASP A 141 -18.70 -11.84 1.13
CA ASP A 141 -18.41 -11.32 2.47
C ASP A 141 -18.67 -9.81 2.55
N TRP A 142 -18.22 -9.07 1.54
CA TRP A 142 -18.45 -7.64 1.38
C TRP A 142 -19.95 -7.28 1.41
N GLN A 143 -20.80 -8.10 0.78
CA GLN A 143 -22.24 -7.88 0.70
C GLN A 143 -23.03 -8.28 1.97
N GLN A 144 -22.36 -8.83 2.99
CA GLN A 144 -23.04 -9.18 4.23
C GLN A 144 -23.48 -7.91 5.00
N PRO A 145 -24.62 -7.96 5.73
CA PRO A 145 -25.13 -6.81 6.48
C PRO A 145 -24.30 -6.45 7.74
N ASN A 146 -23.21 -7.17 8.01
CA ASN A 146 -22.36 -6.92 9.17
C ASN A 146 -21.45 -5.69 8.94
N LYS A 147 -21.85 -4.57 9.56
CA LYS A 147 -21.13 -3.28 9.45
C LYS A 147 -19.68 -3.33 9.93
N ILE A 148 -19.36 -4.14 10.94
CA ILE A 148 -17.99 -4.25 11.47
C ILE A 148 -17.10 -5.00 10.47
N ALA A 149 -17.58 -6.13 9.95
CA ALA A 149 -16.87 -6.89 8.93
C ALA A 149 -16.63 -6.04 7.68
N ARG A 150 -17.69 -5.36 7.21
CA ARG A 150 -17.64 -4.42 6.09
C ARG A 150 -16.61 -3.31 6.29
N MET A 151 -16.51 -2.76 7.50
CA MET A 151 -15.52 -1.75 7.84
C MET A 151 -14.08 -2.30 7.77
N GLY A 152 -13.85 -3.52 8.27
CA GLY A 152 -12.56 -4.20 8.15
C GLY A 152 -12.15 -4.41 6.69
N ASP A 153 -13.07 -4.93 5.87
CA ASP A 153 -12.86 -5.15 4.44
C ASP A 153 -12.54 -3.86 3.69
N ARG A 154 -13.25 -2.78 4.02
CA ARG A 154 -13.00 -1.46 3.45
C ARG A 154 -11.58 -1.00 3.73
N ILE A 155 -11.14 -1.13 4.98
CA ILE A 155 -9.83 -0.66 5.40
C ILE A 155 -8.71 -1.49 4.77
N VAL A 156 -8.92 -2.80 4.64
CA VAL A 156 -8.03 -3.69 3.88
C VAL A 156 -7.96 -3.25 2.41
N LEU A 157 -9.09 -2.95 1.78
CA LEU A 157 -9.15 -2.44 0.40
C LEU A 157 -8.35 -1.14 0.24
N HIS A 158 -8.42 -0.23 1.20
CA HIS A 158 -7.60 1.00 1.19
C HIS A 158 -6.09 0.74 1.34
N GLY A 159 -5.70 -0.29 2.09
CA GLY A 159 -4.32 -0.79 2.10
C GLY A 159 -3.87 -1.28 0.71
N TYR A 160 -4.69 -2.09 0.04
CA TYR A 160 -4.43 -2.53 -1.35
C TYR A 160 -4.32 -1.36 -2.32
N LEU A 161 -5.24 -0.39 -2.23
CA LEU A 161 -5.22 0.82 -3.08
C LEU A 161 -3.97 1.66 -2.86
N THR A 162 -3.50 1.77 -1.61
CA THR A 162 -2.25 2.47 -1.33
C THR A 162 -1.05 1.78 -1.97
N ALA A 163 -0.96 0.45 -1.87
CA ALA A 163 0.09 -0.30 -2.54
C ALA A 163 -0.02 -0.19 -4.07
N HIS A 164 -1.22 -0.20 -4.64
CA HIS A 164 -1.44 0.05 -6.06
C HIS A 164 -1.00 1.46 -6.46
N ASN A 165 -1.37 2.51 -5.72
CA ASN A 165 -0.93 3.87 -5.99
C ASN A 165 0.60 3.99 -6.02
N ARG A 166 1.27 3.27 -5.12
CA ARG A 166 2.71 3.34 -5.00
C ARG A 166 3.44 2.55 -6.08
N PHE A 167 3.02 1.31 -6.33
CA PHE A 167 3.77 0.35 -7.15
C PHE A 167 3.07 -0.06 -8.44
N GLY A 168 1.77 0.19 -8.54
CA GLY A 168 0.97 -0.08 -9.71
C GLY A 168 1.37 0.79 -10.91
N PRO A 169 0.70 0.56 -12.05
CA PRO A 169 1.00 1.27 -13.29
C PRO A 169 0.60 2.75 -13.27
N ASP A 170 -0.12 3.20 -12.24
CA ASP A 170 -0.56 4.59 -12.12
C ASP A 170 0.64 5.53 -11.89
N THR A 171 0.90 6.41 -12.84
CA THR A 171 2.01 7.36 -12.79
C THR A 171 1.76 8.49 -11.80
N ASP A 172 0.49 8.79 -11.52
CA ASP A 172 0.10 9.92 -10.69
C ASP A 172 0.12 9.56 -9.19
N GLY A 173 0.23 8.27 -8.88
CA GLY A 173 0.22 7.75 -7.52
C GLY A 173 -1.07 8.06 -6.76
N ASP A 174 -2.17 8.30 -7.47
CA ASP A 174 -3.46 8.71 -6.92
C ASP A 174 -4.61 8.13 -7.75
N ALA A 175 -4.62 6.80 -7.86
CA ALA A 175 -5.50 6.08 -8.74
C ALA A 175 -6.97 6.34 -8.40
N THR A 176 -7.29 6.53 -7.11
CA THR A 176 -8.65 6.87 -6.65
C THR A 176 -8.92 8.36 -6.49
N GLY A 177 -7.92 9.24 -6.46
CA GLY A 177 -8.15 10.69 -6.43
C GLY A 177 -8.93 11.12 -5.19
N ARG A 178 -9.47 12.34 -5.15
CA ARG A 178 -10.29 12.85 -4.02
C ARG A 178 -11.71 12.30 -3.93
N VAL A 179 -11.92 11.12 -4.46
CA VAL A 179 -13.24 10.52 -4.49
C VAL A 179 -13.56 9.99 -3.10
N THR A 180 -14.77 10.28 -2.61
CA THR A 180 -15.23 9.88 -1.28
C THR A 180 -15.25 8.36 -1.14
N GLY A 181 -15.17 7.89 0.11
CA GLY A 181 -15.41 6.48 0.44
C GLY A 181 -16.69 5.97 -0.21
N ASP A 182 -17.76 6.76 -0.24
CA ASP A 182 -19.05 6.37 -0.80
C ASP A 182 -19.01 6.02 -2.30
N VAL A 183 -18.21 6.71 -3.11
CA VAL A 183 -18.11 6.39 -4.55
C VAL A 183 -17.24 5.15 -4.77
N VAL A 184 -16.17 5.00 -3.99
CA VAL A 184 -15.35 3.77 -3.98
C VAL A 184 -16.21 2.58 -3.57
N GLU A 185 -16.87 2.68 -2.42
CA GLU A 185 -17.75 1.65 -1.88
C GLU A 185 -18.91 1.36 -2.83
N GLY A 186 -19.56 2.39 -3.37
CA GLY A 186 -20.67 2.25 -4.32
C GLY A 186 -20.25 1.60 -5.64
N PHE A 187 -19.02 1.83 -6.10
CA PHE A 187 -18.46 1.06 -7.22
C PHE A 187 -18.29 -0.41 -6.83
N VAL A 188 -17.65 -0.67 -5.69
CA VAL A 188 -17.35 -2.04 -5.24
C VAL A 188 -18.65 -2.82 -4.99
N ASP A 189 -19.69 -2.19 -4.45
CA ASP A 189 -21.02 -2.79 -4.31
C ASP A 189 -21.57 -3.29 -5.64
N ARG A 190 -21.61 -2.40 -6.65
CA ARG A 190 -22.07 -2.76 -8.00
C ARG A 190 -21.19 -3.82 -8.65
N TRP A 191 -19.88 -3.75 -8.45
CA TRP A 191 -18.97 -4.75 -8.99
C TRP A 191 -19.22 -6.12 -8.35
N CYS A 192 -19.42 -6.16 -7.02
CA CYS A 192 -19.66 -7.39 -6.28
C CYS A 192 -21.01 -8.05 -6.58
N GLU A 193 -22.03 -7.31 -7.03
CA GLU A 193 -23.29 -7.89 -7.53
C GLU A 193 -23.07 -8.91 -8.65
N GLY A 194 -22.11 -8.64 -9.54
CA GLY A 194 -21.75 -9.54 -10.65
C GLY A 194 -20.62 -10.53 -10.36
N HIS A 195 -19.94 -10.40 -9.22
CA HIS A 195 -18.68 -11.10 -8.94
C HIS A 195 -18.64 -11.72 -7.55
N ARG A 196 -19.74 -12.31 -7.08
CA ARG A 196 -19.92 -12.75 -5.68
C ARG A 196 -18.78 -13.60 -5.11
N GLU A 197 -18.23 -14.54 -5.88
CA GLU A 197 -17.15 -15.42 -5.42
C GLU A 197 -15.75 -14.83 -5.61
N ALA A 198 -15.64 -13.68 -6.28
CA ALA A 198 -14.35 -13.04 -6.50
C ALA A 198 -13.80 -12.46 -5.19
N LEU A 199 -12.48 -12.50 -5.06
CA LEU A 199 -11.78 -11.83 -3.97
C LEU A 199 -11.90 -10.31 -4.13
N LEU A 200 -12.18 -9.61 -3.03
CA LEU A 200 -12.46 -8.17 -3.01
C LEU A 200 -11.33 -7.34 -3.62
N PHE A 201 -10.07 -7.73 -3.44
CA PHE A 201 -8.93 -7.01 -4.00
C PHE A 201 -8.94 -7.00 -5.55
N LEU A 202 -9.62 -7.95 -6.19
CA LEU A 202 -9.77 -7.97 -7.65
C LEU A 202 -10.65 -6.83 -8.16
N ALA A 203 -11.40 -6.15 -7.28
CA ALA A 203 -12.13 -4.94 -7.60
C ALA A 203 -11.21 -3.71 -7.76
N VAL A 204 -9.95 -3.77 -7.31
CA VAL A 204 -9.02 -2.62 -7.32
C VAL A 204 -8.72 -2.15 -8.75
N GLU A 205 -8.31 -3.03 -9.66
CA GLU A 205 -8.00 -2.61 -11.04
C GLU A 205 -9.25 -2.08 -11.78
N PRO A 206 -10.42 -2.75 -11.75
CA PRO A 206 -11.66 -2.20 -12.30
C PRO A 206 -12.06 -0.86 -11.69
N LEU A 207 -11.88 -0.67 -10.38
CA LEU A 207 -12.15 0.60 -9.70
C LEU A 207 -11.22 1.69 -10.24
N VAL A 208 -9.93 1.44 -10.34
CA VAL A 208 -8.96 2.41 -10.86
C VAL A 208 -9.29 2.79 -12.30
N GLU A 209 -9.65 1.82 -13.14
CA GLU A 209 -10.07 2.07 -14.51
C GLU A 209 -11.35 2.92 -14.59
N PHE A 210 -12.33 2.62 -13.74
CA PHE A 210 -13.54 3.41 -13.60
C PHE A 210 -13.21 4.85 -13.22
N MET A 211 -12.38 5.07 -12.19
CA MET A 211 -12.00 6.40 -11.74
C MET A 211 -11.29 7.21 -12.83
N ARG A 212 -10.38 6.57 -13.57
CA ARG A 212 -9.69 7.18 -14.70
C ARG A 212 -10.68 7.61 -15.79
N THR A 213 -11.63 6.74 -16.12
CA THR A 213 -12.66 7.01 -17.13
C THR A 213 -13.57 8.17 -16.70
N GLU A 214 -14.01 8.18 -15.45
CA GLU A 214 -14.87 9.22 -14.90
C GLU A 214 -14.17 10.59 -14.84
N ARG A 215 -12.87 10.63 -14.52
CA ARG A 215 -12.05 11.86 -14.59
C ARG A 215 -11.88 12.36 -16.02
N ALA A 216 -11.55 11.46 -16.95
CA ALA A 216 -11.40 11.81 -18.36
C ALA A 216 -12.72 12.38 -18.94
N ALA A 217 -13.86 11.93 -18.43
CA ALA A 217 -15.18 12.44 -18.78
C ALA A 217 -15.59 13.72 -18.02
N GLY A 218 -14.74 14.25 -17.12
CA GLY A 218 -15.04 15.44 -16.31
C GLY A 218 -16.09 15.24 -15.22
N ARG A 219 -16.48 13.99 -14.91
CA ARG A 219 -17.46 13.65 -13.88
C ARG A 219 -16.87 13.59 -12.47
N LEU A 220 -15.55 13.49 -12.38
CA LEU A 220 -14.79 13.58 -11.13
C LEU A 220 -13.81 14.74 -11.19
N PRO A 221 -13.57 15.45 -10.07
CA PRO A 221 -12.67 16.58 -10.04
C PRO A 221 -11.23 16.14 -10.39
N PRO A 222 -10.52 16.89 -11.26
CA PRO A 222 -9.10 16.70 -11.48
C PRO A 222 -8.37 17.21 -10.25
N ASN A 223 -8.01 16.32 -9.33
CA ASN A 223 -7.08 16.60 -8.23
C ASN A 223 -7.35 17.95 -7.50
N GLY A 224 -8.33 18.07 -6.57
CA GLY A 224 -8.40 19.15 -5.50
C GLY A 224 -7.97 18.80 -4.03
N ARG A 225 -6.84 19.32 -3.49
CA ARG A 225 -6.17 18.84 -2.25
C ARG A 225 -7.09 19.10 -1.05
N TYR A 226 -7.39 18.08 -0.22
CA TYR A 226 -7.94 18.30 1.12
C TYR A 226 -6.80 18.43 2.13
N SER A 227 -6.97 19.28 3.16
CA SER A 227 -5.97 19.47 4.21
C SER A 227 -5.86 18.31 5.21
N THR A 228 -6.68 17.25 5.05
CA THR A 228 -6.76 16.09 5.96
C THR A 228 -6.18 14.81 5.35
N ASP A 229 -5.88 14.78 4.06
CA ASP A 229 -5.19 13.66 3.41
C ASP A 229 -3.69 13.93 3.43
N VAL A 230 -2.93 13.11 4.15
CA VAL A 230 -1.47 13.24 4.21
C VAL A 230 -0.87 12.59 2.97
N VAL A 231 -0.20 13.39 2.15
CA VAL A 231 0.70 12.89 1.11
C VAL A 231 1.93 12.35 1.83
N SER A 232 2.38 11.14 1.47
CA SER A 232 3.66 10.61 1.96
C SER A 232 4.78 11.46 1.35
N ASP A 233 5.16 12.54 2.04
CA ASP A 233 6.30 13.39 1.70
C ASP A 233 7.51 12.82 2.44
N ARG A 234 8.25 11.92 1.79
CA ARG A 234 9.43 11.25 2.38
C ARG A 234 10.44 12.24 2.95
#